data_AF-A0A7S3XNC0-F1
#
_entry.id   AF-A0A7S3XNC0-F1
#
_cell.length_a   1.000
_cell.length_b   1.000
_cell.length_c   1.000
_cell.angle_alpha   90.00
_cell.angle_beta   90.00
_cell.angle_gamma   90.00
#
_symmetry.space_group_name_H-M   'P 1'
#
loop_
_entity.id
_entity.type
_entity.pdbx_description
1 polymer ?
#
loop_
_entity_poly.entity_id
_entity_poly.type
_entity_poly.pdbx_seq_one_letter_code
_entity_poly.pdbx_strand_id
1 'polypeptide(L)'
;MVVDEAHRLKNESSMFSQTVRSFAVEHRLLITGTPLQNNLHELWALLNFLLPDVFSSSEQFDEWFNLDVDDAEAKRTMIQQLHKILRPFMLRRLKSDVEKALPPKK
;
A
#
# COMPACT_ATOMS: atom_id res chain seq x y z
N MET A 1 8.41 2.77 14.65
CA MET A 1 9.33 2.58 13.51
C MET A 1 8.85 3.37 12.31
N VAL A 2 9.76 4.11 11.68
CA VAL A 2 9.49 4.86 10.45
C VAL A 2 10.32 4.25 9.33
N VAL A 3 9.68 3.94 8.20
CA VAL A 3 10.38 3.44 7.01
C VAL A 3 10.17 4.45 5.89
N ASP A 4 11.27 5.06 5.48
CA ASP A 4 11.32 5.88 4.27
C ASP A 4 11.55 5.00 3.04
N GLU A 5 11.06 5.46 1.89
CA GLU A 5 11.03 4.69 0.64
C GLU A 5 10.41 3.29 0.82
N ALA A 6 9.21 3.27 1.39
CA ALA A 6 8.46 2.06 1.72
C ALA A 6 8.21 1.13 0.51
N HIS A 7 8.42 1.60 -0.72
CA HIS A 7 8.41 0.75 -1.91
C HIS A 7 9.40 -0.42 -1.83
N ARG A 8 10.44 -0.34 -0.99
CA ARG A 8 11.37 -1.45 -0.72
C ARG A 8 10.75 -2.63 0.03
N LEU A 9 9.59 -2.44 0.68
CA LEU A 9 8.88 -3.48 1.44
C LEU A 9 7.85 -4.25 0.60
N LYS A 10 7.66 -3.88 -0.67
CA LYS A 10 6.69 -4.49 -1.59
C LYS A 10 6.89 -5.99 -1.80
N ASN A 11 8.12 -6.47 -1.63
CA ASN A 11 8.45 -7.89 -1.66
C ASN A 11 8.66 -8.41 -0.23
N GLU A 12 7.69 -9.16 0.27
CA GLU A 12 7.68 -9.81 1.58
C GLU A 12 8.79 -10.86 1.76
N SER A 13 9.23 -11.49 0.67
CA SER A 13 10.32 -12.47 0.69
C SER A 13 11.71 -11.82 0.78
N SER A 14 11.80 -10.49 0.62
CA SER A 14 13.08 -9.80 0.71
C SER A 14 13.64 -9.85 2.13
N MET A 15 14.97 -10.00 2.23
CA MET A 15 15.68 -9.96 3.52
C MET A 15 15.34 -8.69 4.31
N PHE A 16 15.26 -7.55 3.62
CA PHE A 16 14.85 -6.29 4.25
C PHE A 16 13.45 -6.37 4.88
N SER A 17 12.45 -6.87 4.14
CA SER A 17 11.09 -7.00 4.67
C SER A 17 11.03 -7.94 5.87
N GLN A 18 11.70 -9.10 5.79
CA GLN A 18 11.76 -10.07 6.88
C GLN A 18 12.45 -9.50 8.13
N THR A 19 13.60 -8.84 7.97
CA THR A 19 14.33 -8.23 9.08
C THR A 19 13.49 -7.14 9.75
N VAL A 20 12.91 -6.23 8.98
CA VAL A 20 12.16 -5.10 9.53
C VAL A 20 10.88 -5.57 10.24
N ARG A 21 10.26 -6.66 9.79
CA ARG A 21 9.10 -7.28 10.45
C ARG A 21 9.43 -7.98 11.77
N SER A 22 10.67 -8.42 11.97
CA SER A 22 11.08 -9.09 13.20
C SER A 22 11.17 -8.16 14.42
N PHE A 23 11.21 -6.84 14.20
CA PHE A 23 11.28 -5.87 15.29
C PHE A 23 9.92 -5.72 15.99
N ALA A 24 9.92 -5.90 17.31
CA ALA A 24 8.77 -5.58 18.15
C ALA A 24 8.61 -4.06 18.23
N VAL A 25 7.57 -3.52 17.59
CA VAL A 25 7.26 -2.09 17.58
C VAL A 25 5.77 -1.86 17.73
N GLU A 26 5.39 -0.84 18.49
CA GLU A 26 3.98 -0.50 18.74
C GLU A 26 3.37 0.30 17.58
N HIS A 27 4.13 1.22 17.00
CA HIS A 27 3.69 2.07 15.90
C HIS A 27 4.59 1.95 14.68
N ARG A 28 3.97 1.87 13.50
CA ARG A 28 4.64 1.81 12.20
C ARG A 28 4.17 2.95 11.30
N LEU A 29 5.10 3.65 10.68
CA LEU A 29 4.84 4.70 9.70
C LEU A 29 5.60 4.40 8.43
N LEU A 30 4.89 4.34 7.30
CA LEU A 30 5.48 4.19 5.98
C LEU A 30 5.45 5.53 5.25
N ILE A 31 6.58 5.90 4.64
CA ILE A 31 6.72 7.08 3.80
C ILE A 31 7.18 6.61 2.42
N THR A 32 6.54 7.08 1.36
CA THR A 32 6.93 6.78 -0.03
C THR A 32 6.52 7.89 -0.96
N GLY A 33 7.39 8.23 -1.91
CA GLY A 33 7.09 9.15 -3.00
C GLY A 33 6.42 8.48 -4.21
N THR A 34 6.35 7.15 -4.23
CA THR A 34 5.86 6.37 -5.38
C THR A 34 4.43 5.86 -5.17
N PRO A 35 3.63 5.75 -6.24
CA PRO A 35 2.26 5.25 -6.14
C PRO A 35 2.25 3.78 -5.68
N LEU A 36 1.34 3.48 -4.74
CA LEU A 36 1.19 2.18 -4.08
C LEU A 36 0.45 1.10 -4.93
N GLN A 37 -0.02 1.42 -6.12
CA GLN A 37 -1.12 0.70 -6.79
C GLN A 37 -0.73 -0.31 -7.89
N ASN A 38 0.56 -0.50 -8.19
CA ASN A 38 0.93 -1.25 -9.40
C ASN A 38 0.57 -2.75 -9.35
N ASN A 39 0.39 -3.33 -8.17
CA ASN A 39 -0.02 -4.72 -7.98
C ASN A 39 -0.76 -4.85 -6.63
N LEU A 40 -1.85 -5.61 -6.60
CA LEU A 40 -2.63 -5.88 -5.39
C LEU A 40 -1.82 -6.61 -4.30
N HIS A 41 -0.93 -7.53 -4.71
CA HIS A 41 -0.03 -8.24 -3.81
C HIS A 41 0.97 -7.28 -3.14
N GLU A 42 1.51 -6.31 -3.88
CA GLU A 42 2.39 -5.28 -3.32
C GLU A 42 1.66 -4.41 -2.29
N LEU A 43 0.38 -4.11 -2.56
CA LEU A 43 -0.46 -3.37 -1.63
C LEU A 43 -0.71 -4.19 -0.35
N TRP A 44 -1.05 -5.47 -0.48
CA TRP A 44 -1.16 -6.38 0.64
C TRP A 44 0.13 -6.41 1.46
N ALA A 45 1.29 -6.55 0.84
CA ALA A 45 2.57 -6.62 1.55
C ALA A 45 2.79 -5.38 2.44
N LEU A 46 2.45 -4.19 1.94
CA LEU A 46 2.55 -2.93 2.69
C LEU A 46 1.49 -2.82 3.81
N LEU A 47 0.26 -3.30 3.56
CA LEU A 47 -0.81 -3.32 4.57
C LEU A 47 -0.53 -4.33 5.68
N ASN A 48 -0.12 -5.54 5.34
CA ASN A 48 0.36 -6.57 6.26
C ASN A 48 1.54 -6.06 7.10
N PHE A 49 2.40 -5.23 6.52
CA PHE A 49 3.47 -4.60 7.30
C PHE A 49 2.93 -3.62 8.34
N LEU A 50 1.94 -2.79 8.00
CA LEU A 50 1.36 -1.80 8.93
C LEU A 50 0.49 -2.46 10.01
N LEU A 51 -0.38 -3.38 9.60
CA LEU A 51 -1.44 -4.03 10.41
C LEU A 51 -1.48 -5.55 10.13
N PRO A 52 -0.49 -6.32 10.61
CA PRO A 52 -0.38 -7.76 10.36
C PRO A 52 -1.56 -8.55 10.92
N ASP A 53 -2.19 -8.10 12.01
CA ASP A 53 -3.32 -8.77 12.64
C ASP A 53 -4.58 -8.72 11.76
N VAL A 54 -4.72 -7.66 10.95
CA VAL A 54 -5.86 -7.46 10.04
C VAL A 54 -5.58 -8.11 8.68
N PHE A 55 -4.35 -8.02 8.19
CA PHE A 55 -3.96 -8.45 6.85
C PHE A 55 -2.98 -9.63 6.90
N SER A 56 -3.29 -10.70 7.63
CA SER A 56 -2.34 -11.79 7.93
C SER A 56 -2.09 -12.77 6.78
N SER A 57 -3.07 -12.96 5.88
CA SER A 57 -2.99 -13.89 4.74
C SER A 57 -3.15 -13.16 3.42
N SER A 58 -2.24 -13.43 2.49
CA SER A 58 -2.32 -12.96 1.09
C SER A 58 -3.47 -13.65 0.36
N GLU A 59 -3.68 -14.93 0.63
CA GLU A 59 -4.72 -15.74 -0.02
C GLU A 59 -6.12 -15.22 0.32
N GLN A 60 -6.40 -14.93 1.60
CA GLN A 60 -7.66 -14.33 2.01
C GLN A 60 -7.87 -12.95 1.40
N PHE A 61 -6.78 -12.18 1.25
CA PHE A 61 -6.84 -10.88 0.59
C PHE A 61 -7.20 -11.06 -0.89
N ASP A 62 -6.52 -11.96 -1.59
CA ASP A 62 -6.77 -12.25 -3.01
C ASP A 62 -8.20 -12.78 -3.24
N GLU A 63 -8.73 -13.61 -2.34
CA GLU A 63 -10.12 -14.08 -2.34
C GLU A 63 -11.13 -12.93 -2.17
N TRP A 64 -10.88 -12.00 -1.23
CA TRP A 64 -11.72 -10.81 -1.07
C TRP A 64 -11.75 -9.94 -2.32
N PHE A 65 -10.65 -9.90 -3.07
CA PHE A 65 -10.53 -9.14 -4.31
C PHE A 65 -10.88 -9.94 -5.58
N ASN A 66 -11.21 -11.23 -5.43
CA ASN A 66 -11.63 -12.18 -6.46
C ASN A 66 -10.92 -11.93 -7.81
N LEU A 67 -9.59 -12.10 -7.81
CA LEU A 67 -8.72 -11.81 -8.96
C LEU A 67 -9.03 -12.67 -10.20
N ASP A 68 -9.80 -13.75 -10.06
CA ASP A 68 -10.23 -14.63 -11.14
C ASP A 68 -11.42 -14.10 -11.95
N VAL A 69 -12.02 -12.98 -11.55
CA VAL A 69 -13.01 -12.30 -12.39
C VAL A 69 -12.26 -11.61 -13.54
N ASP A 70 -12.43 -12.09 -14.76
CA ASP A 70 -11.89 -11.48 -15.99
C ASP A 70 -12.56 -10.12 -16.33
N ASP A 71 -13.37 -9.60 -15.40
CA ASP A 71 -14.00 -8.29 -15.48
C ASP A 71 -13.10 -7.22 -14.86
N ALA A 72 -12.43 -6.47 -15.73
CA ALA A 72 -11.59 -5.34 -15.34
C ALA A 72 -12.37 -4.22 -14.61
N GLU A 73 -13.67 -4.09 -14.86
CA GLU A 73 -14.50 -3.05 -14.25
C GLU A 73 -14.89 -3.40 -12.80
N ALA A 74 -15.21 -4.67 -12.54
CA ALA A 74 -15.41 -5.18 -11.18
C ALA A 74 -14.14 -5.01 -10.33
N LYS A 75 -12.97 -5.40 -10.87
CA LYS A 75 -11.66 -5.20 -10.22
C LYS A 75 -11.40 -3.73 -9.89
N ARG A 76 -11.63 -2.82 -10.85
CA ARG A 76 -11.46 -1.38 -10.63
C ARG A 76 -12.36 -0.86 -9.52
N THR A 77 -13.59 -1.33 -9.44
CA THR A 77 -14.57 -0.93 -8.42
C THR A 77 -14.15 -1.41 -7.02
N MET A 78 -13.67 -2.64 -6.89
CA MET A 78 -13.14 -3.19 -5.64
C MET A 78 -11.91 -2.42 -5.15
N ILE A 79 -10.97 -2.11 -6.05
CA ILE A 79 -9.79 -1.28 -5.74
C ILE A 79 -10.22 0.11 -5.24
N GLN A 80 -11.25 0.71 -5.86
CA GLN A 80 -11.78 2.00 -5.38
C GLN A 80 -12.41 1.89 -3.98
N GLN A 81 -13.12 0.81 -3.67
CA GLN A 81 -13.65 0.57 -2.33
C GLN A 81 -12.54 0.40 -1.30
N LEU A 82 -11.49 -0.36 -1.62
CA LEU A 82 -10.32 -0.47 -0.77
C LEU A 82 -9.68 0.89 -0.50
N HIS A 83 -9.48 1.73 -1.53
CA HIS A 83 -8.94 3.07 -1.33
C HIS A 83 -9.82 3.94 -0.43
N LYS A 84 -11.15 3.77 -0.44
CA LYS A 84 -12.05 4.48 0.48
C LYS A 84 -11.80 4.06 1.93
N ILE A 85 -11.62 2.77 2.17
CA ILE A 85 -11.32 2.21 3.50
C ILE A 85 -9.92 2.64 3.97
N LEU A 86 -8.94 2.68 3.06
CA LEU A 86 -7.57 3.07 3.36
C LEU A 86 -7.38 4.59 3.52
N ARG A 87 -8.31 5.41 3.01
CA ARG A 87 -8.24 6.87 3.07
C ARG A 87 -7.93 7.45 4.45
N PRO A 88 -8.55 7.00 5.57
CA PRO A 88 -8.18 7.47 6.91
C PRO A 88 -6.76 7.07 7.34
N PHE A 89 -6.20 5.99 6.79
CA PHE A 89 -4.86 5.48 7.11
C PHE A 89 -3.77 6.01 6.18
N MET A 90 -4.14 6.67 5.08
CA MET A 90 -3.21 7.13 4.04
C MET A 90 -3.36 8.62 3.80
N LEU A 91 -2.28 9.36 4.04
CA LEU A 91 -2.20 10.76 3.65
C LEU A 91 -1.43 10.88 2.31
N ARG A 92 -2.17 11.14 1.22
CA ARG A 92 -1.59 11.42 -0.10
C ARG A 92 -1.90 12.86 -0.53
N ARG A 93 -0.88 13.59 -1.00
CA ARG A 93 -1.00 14.93 -1.57
C ARG A 93 -0.34 14.96 -2.95
N LEU A 94 -0.94 15.61 -3.94
CA LEU A 94 -0.30 15.82 -5.23
C LEU A 94 0.53 17.11 -5.18
N LYS A 95 1.62 17.17 -5.96
CA LYS A 95 2.45 18.37 -6.04
C LYS A 95 1.64 19.59 -6.47
N SER A 96 0.67 19.42 -7.37
CA SER A 96 -0.29 20.45 -7.77
C SER A 96 -1.13 21.01 -6.62
N ASP A 97 -1.40 20.20 -5.59
CA ASP A 97 -2.29 20.57 -4.50
C ASP A 97 -1.58 21.45 -3.46
N VAL A 98 -0.26 21.30 -3.35
CA VAL A 98 0.59 21.98 -2.34
C VAL A 98 1.48 23.06 -2.93
N GLU A 99 2.08 22.83 -4.10
CA GLU A 99 3.09 23.72 -4.68
C GLU A 99 2.48 24.59 -5.78
N LYS A 100 1.78 25.66 -5.37
CA LYS A 100 1.14 26.63 -6.29
C LYS A 100 2.12 27.60 -6.94
N ALA A 101 3.34 27.71 -6.40
CA ALA A 101 4.36 28.66 -6.84
C ALA A 101 5.28 28.09 -7.95
N LEU A 102 5.28 26.77 -8.16
CA LEU A 102 6.10 26.14 -9.17
C LEU A 102 5.34 26.10 -10.51
N PRO A 103 6.00 26.43 -11.63
CA PRO A 103 5.38 26.30 -12.94
C PRO A 103 4.99 24.84 -13.21
N PRO A 104 3.90 24.60 -13.97
CA PRO A 104 3.47 23.25 -14.30
C PRO A 104 4.58 22.50 -15.04
N LYS A 105 4.73 21.22 -14.71
CA LYS A 105 5.68 20.34 -15.38
C LYS A 105 5.21 20.16 -16.83
N LYS A 106 6.09 20.44 -17.80
CA LYS A 106 5.84 20.21 -19.24
C LYS A 106 5.59 18.74 -19.54
#